data_AF-A0AA90TQ95-F1
#
_entry.id   AF-A0AA90TQ95-F1
#
_cell.length_a   1.000
_cell.length_b   1.000
_cell.length_c   1.000
_cell.angle_alpha   90.00
_cell.angle_beta   90.00
_cell.angle_gamma   90.00
#
_symmetry.space_group_name_H-M   'P 1'
#
loop_
_entity.id
_entity.type
_entity.pdbx_description
1 polymer ?
#
loop_
_entity_poly.entity_id
_entity_poly.type
_entity_poly.pdbx_seq_one_letter_code
_entity_poly.pdbx_strand_id
1 'polypeptide(L)'
;MTIISLESILDKHSLKRLGVDYIDLYQPARIDLGIPVKETICARKVNQLQESMKSLDVHLNESDVKRIEEAIPESEIAGGSFPQMKFKNGMVVQN
;
A
#
# COMPACT_ATOMS: atom_id res chain seq x y z
N MET A 1 15.93 -1.98 -6.34
CA MET A 1 14.85 -2.05 -5.35
C MET A 1 15.02 -0.88 -4.39
N THR A 2 14.45 0.27 -4.75
CA THR A 2 14.65 1.51 -3.98
C THR A 2 13.60 1.55 -2.88
N ILE A 3 14.04 1.29 -1.66
CA ILE A 3 13.27 1.53 -0.44
C ILE A 3 13.08 3.05 -0.37
N ILE A 4 11.89 3.52 -0.74
CA ILE A 4 11.52 4.94 -0.59
C ILE A 4 11.32 5.15 0.91
N SER A 5 12.18 5.92 1.59
CA SER A 5 12.00 6.22 3.01
C SER A 5 10.68 6.97 3.24
N LEU A 6 9.69 6.23 3.75
CA LEU A 6 8.31 6.61 4.05
C LEU A 6 8.15 7.64 5.20
N GLU A 7 9.25 8.23 5.69
CA GLU A 7 9.25 9.07 6.90
C GLU A 7 8.38 10.34 6.84
N SER A 8 7.88 10.76 5.67
CA SER A 8 7.11 12.01 5.55
C SER A 8 5.59 11.85 5.65
N ILE A 9 5.04 10.64 5.48
CA ILE A 9 3.59 10.38 5.51
C ILE A 9 3.24 9.15 6.35
N LEU A 10 4.09 8.13 6.38
CA LEU A 10 3.91 7.04 7.33
C LEU A 10 4.37 7.53 8.71
N ASP A 11 3.41 8.02 9.47
CA ASP A 11 3.60 8.33 10.89
C ASP A 11 4.31 7.15 11.57
N LYS A 12 5.42 7.40 12.29
CA LYS A 12 6.14 6.40 13.09
C LYS A 12 5.20 5.63 14.03
N HIS A 13 4.08 6.24 14.39
CA HIS A 13 2.99 5.61 15.12
C HIS A 13 2.36 4.42 14.37
N SER A 14 2.34 4.41 13.04
CA SER A 14 1.74 3.34 12.24
C SER A 14 2.54 2.05 12.32
N LEU A 15 3.86 2.13 12.13
CA LEU A 15 4.78 1.00 12.31
C LEU A 15 4.66 0.42 13.72
N LYS A 16 4.68 1.29 14.74
CA LYS A 16 4.52 0.89 16.15
C LYS A 16 3.16 0.24 16.45
N ARG A 17 2.05 0.75 15.87
CA ARG A 17 0.71 0.14 16.03
C ARG A 17 0.62 -1.23 15.40
N LEU A 18 1.22 -1.39 14.22
CA LEU A 18 1.19 -2.64 13.47
C LEU A 18 2.24 -3.65 13.96
N GLY A 19 3.26 -3.21 14.71
CA GLY A 19 4.32 -4.08 15.19
C GLY A 19 5.26 -4.56 14.10
N VAL A 20 5.42 -3.78 13.02
CA VAL A 20 6.26 -4.11 11.86
C VAL A 20 7.36 -3.07 11.66
N ASP A 21 8.48 -3.50 11.09
CA ASP A 21 9.65 -2.63 10.87
C ASP A 21 9.56 -1.82 9.56
N TYR A 22 8.74 -2.27 8.61
CA TYR A 22 8.53 -1.62 7.32
C TYR A 22 7.11 -1.87 6.77
N ILE A 23 6.71 -1.08 5.77
CA ILE A 23 5.49 -1.29 4.98
C ILE A 23 5.89 -1.36 3.50
N ASP A 24 5.55 -2.45 2.83
CA ASP A 24 5.85 -2.65 1.41
C ASP A 24 5.08 -1.70 0.50
N LEU A 25 3.79 -1.51 0.79
CA LEU A 25 2.89 -0.65 0.02
C LEU A 25 2.04 0.20 0.96
N TYR A 26 2.18 1.52 0.85
CA TYR A 26 1.33 2.47 1.57
C TYR A 26 0.40 3.19 0.58
N GLN A 27 -0.91 2.95 0.71
CA GLN A 27 -1.93 3.61 -0.11
C GLN A 27 -2.71 4.61 0.75
N PRO A 28 -2.72 5.91 0.40
CA PRO A 28 -3.58 6.88 1.06
C PRO A 28 -5.05 6.47 0.96
N ALA A 29 -5.77 6.45 2.08
CA ALA A 29 -7.18 6.07 2.10
C ALA A 29 -8.07 7.06 1.31
N ARG A 30 -7.64 8.32 1.19
CA ARG A 30 -8.30 9.37 0.40
C ARG A 30 -7.23 10.26 -0.23
N ILE A 31 -7.55 10.77 -1.41
CA ILE A 31 -6.77 11.81 -2.07
C ILE A 31 -7.38 13.16 -1.68
N ASP A 32 -6.58 14.02 -1.06
CA ASP A 32 -6.92 15.41 -0.82
C ASP A 32 -6.38 16.26 -1.99
N LEU A 33 -7.28 16.88 -2.76
CA LEU A 33 -6.94 17.70 -3.92
C LEU A 33 -6.25 19.02 -3.53
N GLY A 34 -6.29 19.42 -2.25
CA GLY A 34 -5.53 20.55 -1.72
C GLY A 34 -4.04 20.24 -1.52
N ILE A 35 -3.65 18.97 -1.57
CA ILE A 35 -2.26 18.53 -1.45
C ILE A 35 -1.71 18.29 -2.87
N PRO A 36 -0.54 18.85 -3.24
CA PRO A 36 -0.01 18.59 -4.56
C PRO A 36 0.33 17.10 -4.75
N VAL A 37 0.21 16.64 -6.00
CA VAL A 37 0.28 15.20 -6.34
C VAL A 37 1.60 14.57 -5.93
N LYS A 38 2.70 15.33 -6.03
CA LYS A 38 4.06 14.91 -5.70
C LYS A 38 4.15 14.46 -4.23
N GLU A 39 3.54 15.23 -3.34
CA GLU A 39 3.46 14.94 -1.91
C GLU A 39 2.53 13.74 -1.67
N THR A 40 1.39 13.67 -2.36
CA THR A 40 0.43 12.56 -2.26
C THR A 40 1.06 11.19 -2.56
N ILE A 41 1.92 11.12 -3.58
CA ILE A 41 2.59 9.87 -3.98
C ILE A 41 3.96 9.67 -3.31
N CYS A 42 4.27 10.43 -2.25
CA CYS A 42 5.55 10.38 -1.53
C CYS A 42 6.80 10.66 -2.39
N ALA A 43 6.67 11.37 -3.52
CA ALA A 43 7.82 11.75 -4.35
C ALA A 43 8.47 13.02 -3.80
N ARG A 44 9.69 12.97 -3.27
CA ARG A 44 10.40 14.17 -2.77
C ARG A 44 11.06 14.96 -3.89
N LYS A 45 11.38 14.30 -5.00
CA LYS A 45 12.02 14.86 -6.21
C LYS A 45 11.21 14.54 -7.46
N VAL A 46 11.31 15.38 -8.50
CA VAL A 46 10.58 15.18 -9.76
C VAL A 46 10.93 13.85 -10.43
N ASN A 47 12.20 13.43 -10.36
CA ASN A 47 12.60 12.13 -10.89
C ASN A 47 11.96 10.94 -10.13
N GLN A 48 11.66 11.09 -8.85
CA GLN A 48 10.93 10.06 -8.09
C GLN A 48 9.47 9.97 -8.54
N LEU A 49 8.85 11.10 -8.89
CA LEU A 49 7.52 11.12 -9.51
C LEU A 49 7.54 10.35 -10.86
N GLN A 50 8.56 10.56 -11.68
CA GLN A 50 8.72 9.82 -12.94
C GLN A 50 8.87 8.30 -12.74
N GLU A 51 9.61 7.88 -11.71
CA GLU A 51 9.72 6.45 -11.35
C GLU A 51 8.37 5.88 -10.90
N SER A 52 7.62 6.61 -10.05
CA SER A 52 6.29 6.20 -9.61
C SER A 52 5.29 6.08 -10.76
N MET A 53 5.38 6.93 -11.77
CA MET A 53 4.50 6.87 -12.96
C MET A 53 4.63 5.56 -13.74
N LYS A 54 5.77 4.85 -13.65
CA LYS A 54 5.94 3.53 -14.29
C LYS A 54 4.99 2.48 -13.73
N SER A 55 4.41 2.69 -12.55
CA SER A 55 3.37 1.80 -12.01
C SER A 55 2.11 1.76 -12.90
N LEU A 56 1.85 2.81 -13.71
CA LEU A 56 0.74 2.84 -14.65
C LEU A 56 0.88 1.81 -15.77
N ASP A 57 2.10 1.36 -16.06
CA ASP A 57 2.37 0.33 -17.07
C ASP A 57 2.22 -1.09 -16.49
N VAL A 58 1.98 -1.23 -15.19
CA VAL A 58 1.82 -2.53 -14.52
C VAL A 58 0.41 -3.07 -14.79
N HIS A 59 0.36 -4.22 -15.47
CA HIS A 59 -0.88 -4.96 -15.72
C HIS A 59 -0.80 -6.29 -14.98
N LEU A 60 -1.77 -6.54 -14.09
CA LEU A 60 -1.89 -7.79 -13.35
C LEU A 60 -2.98 -8.65 -13.98
N ASN A 61 -2.68 -9.92 -14.19
CA ASN A 61 -3.69 -10.92 -14.54
C ASN A 61 -4.14 -11.69 -13.28
N GLU A 62 -5.15 -12.55 -13.41
CA GLU A 62 -5.71 -13.31 -12.27
C GLU A 62 -4.66 -14.17 -11.54
N SER A 63 -3.68 -14.72 -12.24
CA SER A 63 -2.63 -15.54 -11.63
C SER A 63 -1.65 -14.70 -10.81
N ASP A 64 -1.36 -13.47 -11.25
CA ASP A 64 -0.54 -12.52 -10.50
C ASP A 64 -1.25 -12.12 -9.20
N VAL A 65 -2.54 -11.80 -9.29
CA VAL A 65 -3.38 -11.45 -8.13
C VAL A 65 -3.40 -12.61 -7.13
N LYS A 66 -3.64 -13.84 -7.60
CA LYS A 66 -3.63 -15.02 -6.74
C LYS A 66 -2.28 -15.20 -6.04
N ARG A 67 -1.17 -15.03 -6.76
CA ARG A 67 0.18 -15.11 -6.19
C ARG A 67 0.41 -14.05 -5.12
N ILE A 68 -0.12 -12.83 -5.31
CA ILE A 68 -0.02 -11.74 -4.33
C ILE A 68 -0.85 -12.08 -3.09
N GLU A 69 -2.09 -12.57 -3.25
CA GLU A 69 -2.95 -12.99 -2.13
C GLU A 69 -2.33 -14.13 -1.31
N GLU A 70 -1.61 -15.06 -1.95
CA GLU A 70 -0.94 -16.19 -1.28
C GLU A 70 0.44 -15.84 -0.69
N ALA A 71 0.98 -14.64 -0.98
CA ALA A 71 2.36 -14.29 -0.62
C ALA A 71 2.57 -14.12 0.90
N ILE A 72 1.54 -13.69 1.63
CA ILE A 72 1.58 -13.47 3.07
C ILE A 72 0.38 -14.19 3.70
N PRO A 73 0.58 -15.14 4.62
CA PRO A 73 -0.53 -15.83 5.28
C PRO A 73 -1.35 -14.85 6.12
N GLU A 74 -2.66 -15.08 6.23
CA GLU A 74 -3.59 -14.17 6.93
C GLU A 74 -3.19 -13.92 8.39
N SER A 75 -2.56 -14.90 9.04
CA SER A 75 -2.03 -14.78 10.41
C SER A 75 -0.91 -13.76 10.58
N GLU A 76 -0.24 -13.38 9.49
CA GLU A 76 0.84 -12.40 9.47
C GLU A 76 0.38 -11.00 9.03
N ILE A 77 -0.91 -10.82 8.73
CA ILE A 77 -1.49 -9.52 8.38
C ILE A 77 -1.71 -8.70 9.65
N ALA A 78 -0.93 -7.63 9.80
CA ALA A 78 -1.09 -6.69 10.91
C ALA A 78 -2.22 -5.67 10.65
N GLY A 79 -2.99 -5.36 11.69
CA GLY A 79 -3.99 -4.29 11.68
C GLY A 79 -5.35 -4.71 11.14
N GLY A 80 -6.27 -5.07 12.04
CA GLY A 80 -7.67 -5.33 11.68
C GLY A 80 -8.47 -4.03 11.56
N SER A 81 -8.69 -3.54 10.33
CA SER A 81 -9.68 -2.46 10.11
C SER A 81 -11.13 -2.99 10.21
N PHE A 82 -11.33 -4.27 9.90
CA PHE A 82 -12.63 -4.97 9.97
C PHE A 82 -12.42 -6.44 10.36
N PRO A 83 -12.39 -6.79 11.66
CA PRO A 83 -12.00 -8.13 12.14
C PRO A 83 -12.93 -9.29 11.73
N GLN A 84 -14.01 -9.01 11.00
CA GLN A 84 -15.02 -10.00 10.57
C GLN A 84 -15.23 -10.01 9.05
N MET A 85 -14.49 -9.18 8.29
CA MET A 85 -14.73 -8.95 6.87
C MET A 85 -13.70 -9.72 6.04
N LYS A 86 -14.18 -10.62 5.19
CA LYS A 86 -13.33 -11.34 4.23
C LYS A 86 -13.26 -10.55 2.93
N PHE A 87 -12.10 -10.55 2.29
CA PHE A 87 -11.89 -9.93 0.99
C PHE A 87 -11.42 -10.98 -0.01
N LYS A 88 -11.90 -10.89 -1.26
CA LYS A 88 -11.46 -11.72 -2.38
C LYS A 88 -11.45 -10.87 -3.65
N ASN A 89 -10.34 -10.83 -4.39
CA ASN A 89 -10.19 -9.98 -5.58
C ASN A 89 -10.55 -8.50 -5.33
N GLY A 90 -10.22 -7.97 -4.15
CA GLY A 90 -10.54 -6.59 -3.76
C GLY A 90 -12.01 -6.31 -3.40
N MET A 91 -12.88 -7.32 -3.38
CA MET A 91 -14.29 -7.19 -2.98
C MET A 91 -14.55 -7.81 -1.60
N VAL A 92 -15.47 -7.20 -0.85
CA VAL A 92 -15.98 -7.77 0.40
C VAL A 92 -16.83 -9.01 0.09
N VAL A 93 -16.48 -10.15 0.68
CA VAL A 93 -17.26 -11.39 0.61
C VAL A 93 -17.95 -11.63 1.96
N GLN A 94 -19.27 -11.73 1.96
CA GLN A 94 -20.05 -12.22 3.11
C GLN A 94 -19.97 -13.74 3.16
N ASN A 95 -19.92 -14.30 4.38
CA ASN A 95 -20.02 -15.73 4.63
C ASN A 95 -21.33 -16.30 4.10
#